data_AF-A0A5B7BYG4-F1
#
_entry.id   AF-A0A5B7BYG4-F1
#
_cell.length_a   1.000
_cell.length_b   1.000
_cell.length_c   1.000
_cell.angle_alpha   90.00
_cell.angle_beta   90.00
_cell.angle_gamma   90.00
#
_symmetry.space_group_name_H-M   'P 1'
#
loop_
_entity.id
_entity.type
_entity.pdbx_description
1 polymer ?
#
loop_
_entity_poly.entity_id
_entity_poly.type
_entity_poly.pdbx_seq_one_letter_code
_entity_poly.pdbx_strand_id
1 'polypeptide(L)'
;MASSLQKYPYPLEVNVGNFVSVKLSQANYSVWKPLMLCLIETCGFVGFIDGDISAPPERITVQDDSSANDTKEIKNQDYEDWKKSDALLRGWILGTLSEDLLQYVVDMKTAKDTWIALQKILSEEEAPTRYPYPSDVNVGNFVPVKLSQTNY
;
A
#
# COMPACT_ATOMS: atom_id res chain seq x y z
N MET A 1 16.30 29.86 2.28
CA MET A 1 16.99 28.65 1.79
C MET A 1 16.00 27.89 0.94
N ALA A 2 16.13 27.91 -0.38
CA ALA A 2 15.27 27.10 -1.25
C ALA A 2 15.72 25.65 -1.07
N SER A 3 14.95 24.85 -0.33
CA SER A 3 15.11 23.41 -0.32
C SER A 3 15.01 22.95 -1.77
N SER A 4 16.06 22.30 -2.29
CA SER A 4 15.99 21.62 -3.57
C SER A 4 14.72 20.78 -3.59
N LEU A 5 13.81 21.05 -4.53
CA LEU A 5 12.53 20.36 -4.62
C LEU A 5 12.83 18.89 -4.93
N GLN A 6 12.91 18.04 -3.91
CA GLN A 6 13.13 16.62 -4.11
C GLN A 6 11.90 16.08 -4.84
N LYS A 7 12.10 15.61 -6.07
CA LYS A 7 11.00 15.21 -6.98
C LYS A 7 10.18 14.05 -6.43
N TYR A 8 10.80 13.17 -5.65
CA TYR A 8 10.18 11.99 -5.06
C TYR A 8 10.29 12.02 -3.53
N PRO A 9 9.24 11.63 -2.79
CA PRO A 9 9.26 11.64 -1.33
C PRO A 9 10.22 10.59 -0.76
N TYR A 10 11.01 10.97 0.25
CA TYR A 10 11.88 10.03 0.96
C TYR A 10 11.97 10.38 2.47
N PRO A 11 10.87 10.22 3.21
CA PRO A 11 10.81 10.59 4.62
C PRO A 11 11.49 9.54 5.50
N LEU A 12 12.80 9.71 5.71
CA LEU A 12 13.65 8.81 6.52
C LEU A 12 13.23 8.71 7.99
N GLU A 13 12.54 9.72 8.52
CA GLU A 13 12.15 9.80 9.93
C GLU A 13 10.84 9.08 10.24
N VAL A 14 10.08 8.68 9.21
CA VAL A 14 8.77 8.05 9.40
C VAL A 14 8.94 6.61 9.85
N ASN A 15 8.44 6.33 11.05
CA ASN A 15 8.30 4.97 11.55
C ASN A 15 6.92 4.42 11.18
N VAL A 16 6.90 3.43 10.30
CA VAL A 16 5.69 2.75 9.81
C VAL A 16 4.84 2.20 10.96
N GLY A 17 5.47 1.68 12.02
CA GLY A 17 4.76 1.12 13.18
C GLY A 17 3.92 2.13 13.96
N ASN A 18 4.20 3.43 13.81
CA ASN A 18 3.38 4.49 14.41
C ASN A 18 2.06 4.70 13.67
N PHE A 19 1.99 4.33 12.39
CA PHE A 19 0.79 4.47 11.55
C PHE A 19 0.06 3.13 11.38
N VAL A 20 0.82 2.07 11.16
CA VAL A 20 0.32 0.72 10.91
C VAL A 20 0.80 -0.17 12.04
N SER A 21 0.02 -0.21 13.12
CA SER A 21 0.34 -0.97 14.34
C SER A 21 0.02 -2.47 14.23
N VAL A 22 -0.64 -2.89 13.16
CA VAL A 22 -1.06 -4.28 12.92
C VAL A 22 -0.21 -4.91 11.82
N LYS A 23 0.16 -6.18 12.01
CA LYS A 23 0.67 -6.99 10.90
C LYS A 23 -0.49 -7.49 10.05
N LEU A 24 -0.45 -7.25 8.75
CA LEU A 24 -1.43 -7.74 7.79
C LEU A 24 -1.46 -9.26 7.82
N SER A 25 -2.66 -9.81 7.98
CA SER A 25 -3.01 -11.19 7.77
C SER A 25 -4.29 -11.24 6.93
N GLN A 26 -4.69 -12.43 6.48
CA GLN A 26 -5.93 -12.59 5.70
C GLN A 26 -7.17 -12.07 6.47
N ALA A 27 -7.18 -12.17 7.80
CA ALA A 27 -8.34 -11.83 8.62
C ALA A 27 -8.50 -10.33 8.91
N ASN A 28 -7.48 -9.49 8.67
CA ASN A 28 -7.48 -8.08 9.11
C ASN A 28 -7.24 -7.07 7.99
N TYR A 29 -7.38 -7.49 6.72
CA TYR A 29 -7.17 -6.64 5.56
C TYR A 29 -8.03 -5.35 5.58
N SER A 30 -9.28 -5.46 6.02
CA SER A 30 -10.22 -4.33 6.15
C SER A 30 -9.77 -3.25 7.14
N VAL A 31 -8.91 -3.60 8.11
CA VAL A 31 -8.31 -2.65 9.07
C VAL A 31 -6.95 -2.18 8.59
N TRP A 32 -6.12 -3.08 8.08
CA TRP A 32 -4.77 -2.75 7.63
C TRP A 32 -4.78 -1.81 6.42
N LYS A 33 -5.66 -2.03 5.44
CA LYS A 33 -5.69 -1.24 4.20
C LYS A 33 -5.90 0.26 4.46
N PRO A 34 -6.91 0.70 5.24
CA PRO A 34 -7.06 2.11 5.59
C PRO A 34 -5.86 2.72 6.33
N LEU A 35 -5.23 1.98 7.25
CA LEU A 35 -4.05 2.46 7.99
C LEU A 35 -2.84 2.67 7.05
N MET A 36 -2.61 1.72 6.16
CA MET A 36 -1.54 1.81 5.16
C MET A 36 -1.81 2.94 4.17
N LEU A 37 -3.06 3.09 3.69
CA LEU A 37 -3.43 4.21 2.81
C LEU A 37 -3.21 5.56 3.49
N CYS A 38 -3.59 5.71 4.76
CA CYS A 38 -3.37 6.94 5.52
C CYS A 38 -1.87 7.32 5.58
N LEU A 39 -0.98 6.33 5.81
CA LEU A 39 0.47 6.53 5.76
C LEU A 39 0.93 6.97 4.36
N ILE A 40 0.48 6.29 3.31
CA ILE A 40 0.83 6.55 1.92
C ILE A 40 0.39 7.97 1.50
N GLU A 41 -0.83 8.36 1.85
CA GLU A 41 -1.39 9.69 1.59
C GLU A 41 -0.60 10.78 2.32
N THR A 42 -0.36 10.60 3.62
CA THR A 42 0.35 11.59 4.44
C THR A 42 1.80 11.80 3.97
N CYS A 43 2.43 10.77 3.41
CA CYS A 43 3.81 10.82 2.92
C CYS A 43 3.94 11.09 1.42
N GLY A 44 2.84 11.32 0.69
CA GLY A 44 2.86 11.66 -0.73
C GLY A 44 3.20 10.50 -1.68
N PHE A 45 2.96 9.26 -1.28
CA PHE A 45 3.27 8.05 -2.07
C PHE A 45 2.11 7.55 -2.94
N VAL A 46 0.93 8.18 -2.91
CA VAL A 46 -0.27 7.73 -3.63
C VAL A 46 0.01 7.48 -5.12
N GLY A 47 0.72 8.40 -5.78
CA GLY A 47 1.06 8.25 -7.19
C GLY A 47 1.94 7.03 -7.52
N PHE A 48 2.70 6.49 -6.56
CA PHE A 48 3.47 5.26 -6.76
C PHE A 48 2.56 4.03 -6.84
N ILE A 49 1.51 3.95 -6.01
CA ILE A 49 0.60 2.79 -6.00
C ILE A 49 -0.43 2.84 -7.12
N ASP A 50 -0.90 4.03 -7.50
CA ASP A 50 -1.87 4.19 -8.59
C ASP A 50 -1.18 4.17 -9.97
N GLY A 51 0.10 4.55 -10.02
CA GLY A 51 0.93 4.53 -11.22
C GLY A 51 1.06 5.88 -11.93
N ASP A 52 0.46 6.93 -11.40
CA ASP A 52 0.68 8.31 -11.86
C ASP A 52 2.17 8.69 -11.81
N ILE A 53 2.90 8.15 -10.84
CA ILE A 53 4.36 8.28 -10.72
C ILE A 53 5.02 6.99 -11.20
N SER A 54 5.20 6.90 -12.52
CA SER A 54 5.87 5.77 -13.18
C SER A 54 7.40 5.89 -13.15
N ALA A 55 8.09 4.75 -13.25
CA ALA A 55 9.55 4.68 -13.32
C ALA A 55 10.06 5.45 -14.54
N PRO A 56 10.96 6.44 -14.38
CA PRO A 56 11.62 7.08 -15.50
C PRO A 56 12.64 6.11 -16.15
N PRO A 57 13.16 6.41 -17.36
CA PRO A 57 14.14 5.57 -18.02
C PRO A 57 15.41 5.40 -17.16
N GLU A 58 15.94 4.18 -17.04
CA GLU A 58 17.16 3.92 -16.26
C GLU A 58 18.41 4.60 -16.87
N ARG A 59 18.40 4.79 -18.19
CA ARG A 59 19.46 5.47 -18.94
C ARG A 59 18.87 6.55 -19.83
N ILE A 60 19.62 7.63 -20.00
CA ILE A 60 19.29 8.73 -20.89
C ILE A 60 20.45 9.00 -21.83
N THR A 61 20.12 9.44 -23.04
CA THR A 61 21.09 9.85 -24.05
C THR A 61 21.36 11.34 -23.90
N VAL A 62 22.62 11.73 -23.72
CA VAL A 62 23.05 13.13 -23.65
C VAL A 62 24.06 13.41 -24.76
N GLN A 63 24.12 14.67 -25.18
CA GLN A 63 25.09 15.11 -26.17
C GLN A 63 26.51 14.98 -25.60
N ASP A 64 27.45 14.53 -26.42
CA ASP A 64 28.86 14.48 -26.00
C ASP A 64 29.48 15.88 -26.15
N ASP A 65 29.99 16.43 -25.06
CA ASP A 65 30.70 17.71 -25.05
C ASP A 65 31.96 17.70 -25.94
N SER A 66 32.44 16.50 -26.31
CA SER A 66 33.66 16.28 -27.10
C SER A 66 33.42 16.30 -28.62
N SER A 67 32.16 16.13 -29.07
CA SER A 67 31.82 16.01 -30.49
C SER A 67 30.36 16.42 -30.72
N ALA A 68 30.13 17.45 -31.54
CA ALA A 68 28.81 18.04 -31.76
C ALA A 68 27.76 17.07 -32.34
N ASN A 69 28.19 15.94 -32.91
CA ASN A 69 27.33 14.94 -33.55
C ASN A 69 27.25 13.61 -32.78
N ASP A 70 28.01 13.42 -31.70
CA ASP A 70 27.97 12.18 -30.93
C ASP A 70 27.10 12.33 -29.68
N THR A 71 26.43 11.24 -29.34
CA THR A 71 25.63 11.13 -28.12
C THR A 71 26.12 9.97 -27.28
N LYS A 72 26.14 10.15 -25.95
CA LYS A 72 26.50 9.10 -24.99
C LYS A 72 25.30 8.70 -24.14
N GLU A 73 25.19 7.41 -23.83
CA GLU A 73 24.26 6.94 -22.80
C GLU A 73 24.87 7.11 -21.41
N ILE A 74 24.12 7.73 -20.51
CA ILE A 74 24.47 7.86 -19.10
C ILE A 74 23.35 7.31 -18.22
N LYS A 75 23.68 7.02 -16.96
CA LYS A 75 22.69 6.65 -15.94
C LYS A 75 21.78 7.83 -15.66
N ASN A 76 20.49 7.56 -15.49
CA ASN A 76 19.52 8.58 -15.13
C ASN A 76 19.44 8.74 -13.61
N GLN A 77 19.86 9.90 -13.09
CA GLN A 77 19.75 10.19 -11.66
C GLN A 77 18.29 10.22 -11.19
N ASP A 78 17.37 10.65 -12.06
CA ASP A 78 15.93 10.67 -11.79
C ASP A 78 15.38 9.26 -11.48
N TYR A 79 15.88 8.24 -12.19
CA TYR A 79 15.53 6.85 -11.93
C TYR A 79 16.04 6.36 -10.59
N GLU A 80 17.27 6.71 -10.20
CA GLU A 80 17.81 6.32 -8.91
C GLU A 80 17.03 6.95 -7.74
N ASP A 81 16.59 8.20 -7.89
CA ASP A 81 15.80 8.89 -6.85
C ASP A 81 14.36 8.36 -6.77
N TRP A 82 13.74 8.06 -7.92
CA TRP A 82 12.47 7.35 -7.97
C TRP A 82 12.59 5.98 -7.29
N LYS A 83 13.62 5.21 -7.63
CA LYS A 83 13.85 3.84 -7.15
C LYS A 83 14.05 3.78 -5.65
N LYS A 84 14.73 4.75 -5.03
CA LYS A 84 14.85 4.84 -3.57
C LYS A 84 13.50 5.02 -2.90
N SER A 85 12.65 5.87 -3.49
CA SER A 85 11.32 6.20 -2.97
C SER A 85 10.37 5.01 -3.12
N ASP A 86 10.35 4.37 -4.29
CA ASP A 86 9.60 3.13 -4.52
C ASP A 86 10.05 2.00 -3.57
N ALA A 87 11.36 1.80 -3.42
CA ALA A 87 11.89 0.78 -2.52
C ALA A 87 11.56 1.06 -1.04
N LEU A 88 11.52 2.33 -0.61
CA LEU A 88 11.11 2.70 0.73
C LEU A 88 9.65 2.31 0.98
N LEU A 89 8.75 2.71 0.08
CA LEU A 89 7.33 2.37 0.19
C LEU A 89 7.13 0.85 0.16
N ARG A 90 7.83 0.13 -0.72
CA ARG A 90 7.78 -1.33 -0.76
C ARG A 90 8.25 -1.94 0.56
N GLY A 91 9.33 -1.41 1.15
CA GLY A 91 9.83 -1.83 2.45
C GLY A 91 8.81 -1.61 3.57
N TRP A 92 8.07 -0.50 3.54
CA TRP A 92 7.00 -0.23 4.50
C TRP A 92 5.85 -1.23 4.37
N ILE A 93 5.40 -1.50 3.14
CA ILE A 93 4.36 -2.49 2.88
C ILE A 93 4.81 -3.85 3.40
N LEU A 94 5.95 -4.36 2.93
CA LEU A 94 6.49 -5.66 3.32
C LEU A 94 6.71 -5.77 4.84
N GLY A 95 7.24 -4.72 5.47
CA GLY A 95 7.52 -4.70 6.92
C GLY A 95 6.26 -4.82 7.80
N THR A 96 5.08 -4.55 7.24
CA THR A 96 3.81 -4.70 7.94
C THR A 96 3.08 -5.99 7.61
N LEU A 97 3.67 -6.91 6.85
CA LEU A 97 3.02 -8.18 6.50
C LEU A 97 3.32 -9.28 7.53
N SER A 98 2.41 -10.25 7.67
CA SER A 98 2.72 -11.55 8.28
C SER A 98 3.55 -12.42 7.33
N GLU A 99 4.25 -13.41 7.87
CA GLU A 99 5.08 -14.35 7.09
C GLU A 99 4.27 -15.08 6.02
N ASP A 100 3.03 -15.46 6.35
CA ASP A 100 2.11 -16.15 5.44
C ASP A 100 1.82 -15.35 4.17
N LEU A 101 1.80 -14.01 4.24
CA LEU A 101 1.55 -13.15 3.08
C LEU A 101 2.84 -12.70 2.39
N LEU A 102 3.95 -12.58 3.13
CA LEU A 102 5.24 -12.17 2.58
C LEU A 102 5.69 -13.06 1.42
N GLN A 103 5.53 -14.38 1.56
CA GLN A 103 5.96 -15.35 0.55
C GLN A 103 5.35 -15.12 -0.84
N TYR A 104 4.18 -14.49 -0.93
CA TYR A 104 3.50 -14.25 -2.21
C TYR A 104 3.93 -12.97 -2.90
N VAL A 105 4.52 -12.01 -2.17
CA VAL A 105 4.74 -10.66 -2.67
C VAL A 105 6.18 -10.15 -2.51
N VAL A 106 7.05 -10.92 -1.85
CA VAL A 106 8.47 -10.56 -1.63
C VAL A 106 9.25 -10.38 -2.93
N ASP A 107 8.91 -11.13 -3.98
CA ASP A 107 9.58 -11.08 -5.29
C ASP A 107 9.07 -9.94 -6.19
N MET A 108 8.07 -9.17 -5.75
CA MET A 108 7.55 -8.03 -6.50
C MET A 108 8.59 -6.90 -6.55
N LYS A 109 8.79 -6.35 -7.75
CA LYS A 109 9.87 -5.40 -8.02
C LYS A 109 9.54 -3.98 -7.58
N THR A 110 8.27 -3.59 -7.66
CA THR A 110 7.79 -2.24 -7.36
C THR A 110 6.78 -2.23 -6.23
N ALA A 111 6.64 -1.11 -5.53
CA ALA A 111 5.62 -0.96 -4.51
C ALA A 111 4.20 -1.12 -5.07
N LYS A 112 3.98 -0.66 -6.32
CA LYS A 112 2.72 -0.85 -7.06
C LYS A 112 2.39 -2.33 -7.25
N ASP A 113 3.34 -3.11 -7.74
CA ASP A 113 3.14 -4.55 -7.98
C ASP A 113 2.83 -5.28 -6.67
N THR A 114 3.57 -4.95 -5.60
CA THR A 114 3.29 -5.48 -4.25
C THR A 114 1.87 -5.12 -3.79
N TRP A 115 1.46 -3.86 -3.95
CA TRP A 115 0.13 -3.38 -3.55
C TRP A 115 -1.02 -4.04 -4.32
N ILE A 116 -0.86 -4.21 -5.64
CA ILE A 116 -1.85 -4.87 -6.50
C ILE A 116 -1.92 -6.37 -6.19
N ALA A 117 -0.78 -7.02 -5.99
CA ALA A 117 -0.73 -8.44 -5.65
C ALA A 117 -1.46 -8.73 -4.33
N LEU A 118 -1.20 -7.92 -3.30
CA LEU A 118 -1.90 -8.01 -2.01
C LEU A 118 -3.41 -7.83 -2.16
N GLN A 119 -3.84 -6.82 -2.94
CA GLN A 119 -5.25 -6.61 -3.23
C GLN A 119 -5.89 -7.83 -3.87
N LYS A 120 -5.22 -8.45 -4.84
CA LYS A 120 -5.75 -9.62 -5.54
C LYS A 120 -5.91 -10.82 -4.60
N ILE A 121 -4.86 -11.15 -3.85
CA ILE A 121 -4.86 -12.28 -2.90
C ILE A 121 -5.99 -12.13 -1.87
N LEU A 122 -6.17 -10.92 -1.34
CA LEU A 122 -7.12 -10.67 -0.26
C LEU A 122 -8.53 -10.35 -0.74
N SER A 123 -8.71 -9.97 -2.02
CA SER A 123 -10.04 -9.81 -2.63
C SER A 123 -10.64 -11.14 -3.08
N GLU A 124 -9.81 -12.16 -3.38
CA GLU A 124 -10.28 -13.52 -3.69
C GLU A 124 -10.81 -14.23 -2.44
N GLU A 125 -10.26 -13.92 -1.25
CA GLU A 125 -10.68 -14.48 0.05
C GLU A 125 -11.96 -13.83 0.59
N GLU A 126 -12.23 -12.57 0.26
CA GLU A 126 -13.47 -11.82 0.59
C GLU A 126 -14.69 -12.30 -0.22
N ALA A 127 -14.58 -13.39 -0.99
CA ALA A 127 -15.78 -14.09 -1.44
C ALA A 127 -16.54 -14.57 -0.20
N PRO A 128 -17.81 -14.18 0.00
CA PRO A 128 -18.52 -14.48 1.23
C PRO A 128 -18.66 -15.99 1.34
N THR A 129 -17.79 -16.62 2.11
CA THR A 129 -18.07 -17.93 2.69
C THR A 129 -19.26 -17.68 3.59
N ARG A 130 -20.43 -17.98 3.02
CA ARG A 130 -21.73 -17.98 3.68
C ARG A 130 -21.52 -18.44 5.11
N TYR A 131 -21.65 -17.53 6.07
CA TYR A 131 -22.01 -17.95 7.41
C TYR A 131 -23.31 -18.76 7.24
N PRO A 132 -23.35 -20.07 7.53
CA PRO A 132 -24.63 -20.73 7.65
C PRO A 132 -25.25 -20.10 8.90
N TYR A 133 -26.22 -19.20 8.71
CA TYR A 133 -27.19 -18.96 9.76
C TYR A 133 -27.72 -20.35 10.15
N PRO A 134 -27.58 -20.79 11.41
CA PRO A 134 -28.24 -22.01 11.84
C PRO A 134 -29.74 -21.77 11.64
N SER A 135 -30.33 -22.49 10.70
CA SER A 135 -31.75 -22.43 10.34
C SER A 135 -32.69 -22.92 11.46
N ASP A 136 -32.13 -23.26 12.62
CA ASP A 136 -32.85 -23.90 13.73
C ASP A 136 -33.10 -22.97 14.92
N VAL A 137 -32.85 -21.65 14.81
CA VAL A 137 -33.35 -20.71 15.83
C VAL A 137 -34.84 -20.47 15.56
N ASN A 138 -35.67 -21.30 16.17
CA ASN A 138 -37.10 -21.12 16.26
C ASN A 138 -37.41 -19.84 17.05
N VAL A 139 -37.61 -18.72 16.34
CA VAL A 139 -37.97 -17.41 16.91
C VAL A 139 -39.40 -17.40 17.49
N GLY A 140 -40.11 -18.54 17.48
CA GLY A 140 -41.49 -18.68 17.96
C GLY A 140 -41.71 -18.50 19.47
N ASN A 141 -40.67 -18.35 20.29
CA ASN A 141 -40.80 -18.24 21.74
C ASN A 141 -40.38 -16.88 22.34
N PHE A 142 -40.21 -15.83 21.54
CA PHE A 142 -39.99 -14.51 22.12
C PHE A 142 -41.28 -13.95 22.71
N VAL A 143 -41.38 -14.06 24.05
CA VAL A 143 -42.36 -13.32 24.84
C VAL A 143 -42.03 -11.82 24.72
N PRO A 144 -42.93 -10.97 24.22
CA PRO A 144 -42.65 -9.54 24.16
C PRO A 144 -42.61 -8.97 25.58
N VAL A 145 -41.44 -8.49 25.99
CA VAL A 145 -41.28 -7.68 27.21
C VAL A 145 -41.96 -6.34 26.96
N LYS A 146 -43.10 -6.09 27.61
CA LYS A 146 -43.73 -4.77 27.60
C LYS A 146 -42.86 -3.81 28.40
N LEU A 147 -42.22 -2.87 27.70
CA LEU A 147 -41.59 -1.72 28.35
C LEU A 147 -42.71 -0.84 28.92
N SER A 148 -42.78 -0.76 30.25
CA SER A 148 -43.63 0.19 30.95
C SER A 148 -43.12 1.60 30.67
N GLN A 149 -43.95 2.40 30.00
CA GLN A 149 -43.74 3.84 29.88
C GLN A 149 -43.77 4.44 31.29
N THR A 150 -42.63 4.94 31.75
CA THR A 150 -42.56 5.81 32.94
C THR A 150 -42.88 7.22 32.47
N ASN A 151 -44.03 7.73 32.91
CA ASN A 151 -44.43 9.11 32.71
C ASN A 151 -43.51 10.04 33.52
N TYR A 152 -42.98 11.07 32.87
CA TYR A 152 -42.58 12.32 33.50
C TYR A 152 -43.49 13.43 32.99
#